data_AF-A0A4Y2LGD3-F1
#
_entry.id   AF-A0A4Y2LGD3-F1
#
_cell.length_a   1.000
_cell.length_b   1.000
_cell.length_c   1.000
_cell.angle_alpha   90.00
_cell.angle_beta   90.00
_cell.angle_gamma   90.00
#
_symmetry.space_group_name_H-M   'P 1'
#
loop_
_entity.id
_entity.type
_entity.pdbx_description
1 polymer ?
#
loop_
_entity_poly.entity_id
_entity_poly.type
_entity_poly.pdbx_seq_one_letter_code
_entity_poly.pdbx_strand_id
1 'polypeptide(L)'
;MAAKGIETRVATEDADAYIVRCALEKATSHPIVVRTGQNVDIVVSLIALAPPENNIYFMKPGKVKVEAKLFSTRKYKKELSFPSHLPSPRNQGLRHNTSYL
;
A
#
# COMPACT_ATOMS: atom_id res chain seq x y z
N MET A 1 20.41 20.20 -15.68
CA MET A 1 19.22 20.98 -16.07
C MET A 1 18.04 20.51 -15.23
N ALA A 2 17.47 21.36 -14.39
CA ALA A 2 16.21 21.08 -13.69
C ALA A 2 15.05 21.59 -14.56
N ALA A 3 14.02 20.76 -14.74
CA ALA A 3 12.82 21.21 -15.46
C ALA A 3 12.04 22.21 -14.61
N LYS A 4 11.51 23.26 -15.24
CA LYS A 4 10.71 24.29 -14.55
C LYS A 4 9.50 23.65 -13.88
N GLY A 5 9.29 23.93 -12.60
CA GLY A 5 8.19 23.38 -11.80
C GLY A 5 8.44 21.98 -11.22
N ILE A 6 9.64 21.41 -11.40
CA ILE A 6 10.01 20.14 -10.77
C ILE A 6 10.99 20.39 -9.62
N GLU A 7 10.54 20.11 -8.40
CA GLU A 7 11.42 20.09 -7.23
C GLU A 7 12.30 18.83 -7.28
N THR A 8 13.61 19.03 -7.17
CA THR A 8 14.58 17.92 -7.08
C THR A 8 15.19 17.91 -5.69
N ARG A 9 15.18 16.74 -5.05
CA ARG A 9 15.77 16.53 -3.72
C ARG A 9 16.72 15.34 -3.78
N VAL A 10 17.83 15.45 -3.05
CA VAL A 10 18.82 14.38 -2.90
C VAL A 10 18.71 13.85 -1.48
N ALA A 11 18.55 12.54 -1.33
CA ALA A 11 18.60 11.89 -0.02
C ALA A 11 20.06 11.73 0.40
N THR A 12 20.35 12.00 1.67
CA THR A 12 21.71 11.83 2.23
C THR A 12 22.11 10.36 2.32
N GLU A 13 21.14 9.47 2.52
CA GLU A 13 21.35 8.03 2.73
C GLU A 13 20.58 7.23 1.68
N ASP A 14 19.36 6.77 2.00
CA ASP A 14 18.53 5.96 1.11
C ASP A 14 17.46 6.81 0.42
N ALA A 15 17.53 6.83 -0.91
CA ALA A 15 16.53 7.48 -1.74
C ALA A 15 15.16 6.80 -1.65
N ASP A 16 15.10 5.48 -1.55
CA ASP A 16 13.84 4.74 -1.52
C ASP A 16 13.07 5.00 -0.22
N ALA A 17 13.74 4.97 0.94
CA ALA A 17 13.17 5.39 2.22
C ALA A 17 12.71 6.86 2.19
N TYR A 18 13.51 7.77 1.63
CA TYR A 18 13.14 9.18 1.49
C TYR A 18 11.86 9.36 0.67
N ILE A 19 11.75 8.62 -0.43
CA ILE A 19 10.60 8.63 -1.33
C ILE A 19 9.33 8.17 -0.60
N VAL A 20 9.42 7.06 0.14
CA VAL A 20 8.28 6.51 0.89
C VAL A 20 7.80 7.50 1.95
N ARG A 21 8.74 8.08 2.71
CA ARG A 21 8.45 9.10 3.72
C ARG A 21 7.79 10.34 3.10
N CYS A 22 8.34 10.85 2.00
CA CYS A 22 7.80 12.02 1.31
C CYS A 22 6.37 11.78 0.80
N ALA A 23 6.09 10.60 0.24
CA ALA A 23 4.73 10.25 -0.18
C ALA A 23 3.74 10.24 0.99
N LEU A 24 4.20 9.75 2.16
CA LEU A 24 3.39 9.69 3.37
C LEU A 24 3.10 11.07 3.95
N GLU A 25 4.12 11.93 4.02
CA GLU A 25 4.00 13.33 4.45
C GLU A 25 3.03 14.10 3.53
N LYS A 26 3.13 13.93 2.21
CA LYS A 26 2.23 14.60 1.25
C LYS A 26 0.79 14.12 1.37
N ALA A 27 0.57 12.86 1.72
CA ALA A 27 -0.77 12.31 1.88
C ALA A 27 -1.57 12.92 3.04
N THR A 28 -0.91 13.63 3.98
CA THR A 28 -1.58 14.36 5.05
C THR A 28 -2.33 15.61 4.57
N SER A 29 -1.88 16.20 3.46
CA SER A 29 -2.39 17.47 2.92
C SER A 29 -3.01 17.34 1.53
N HIS A 30 -2.80 16.20 0.86
CA HIS A 30 -3.27 15.95 -0.50
C HIS A 30 -4.19 14.72 -0.50
N PRO A 31 -5.39 14.82 -1.08
CA PRO A 31 -6.37 13.73 -1.06
C PRO A 31 -5.90 12.50 -1.86
N ILE A 32 -5.01 12.69 -2.83
CA ILE A 32 -4.43 11.66 -3.68
C ILE A 32 -2.94 11.94 -3.86
N VAL A 33 -2.11 10.92 -3.65
CA VAL A 33 -0.66 10.96 -3.95
C VAL A 33 -0.33 9.84 -4.90
N VAL A 34 0.33 10.17 -6.03
CA VAL A 34 0.80 9.18 -7.01
C VAL A 34 2.32 9.20 -7.03
N ARG A 35 2.93 8.06 -6.73
CA ARG A 35 4.37 7.86 -6.85
C ARG A 35 4.69 7.11 -8.12
N THR A 36 5.52 7.68 -8.99
CA THR A 36 5.98 7.02 -10.22
C THR A 36 7.35 6.41 -10.01
N GLY A 37 7.57 5.17 -10.45
CA GLY A 37 8.89 4.53 -10.36
C GLY A 37 8.93 3.13 -10.96
N GLN A 38 10.14 2.63 -11.22
CA GLN A 38 10.34 1.27 -11.73
C GLN A 38 10.53 0.24 -10.62
N ASN A 39 11.07 0.66 -9.48
CA ASN A 39 11.38 -0.21 -8.35
C ASN A 39 10.09 -0.67 -7.64
N VAL A 40 9.86 -1.98 -7.64
CA VAL A 40 8.65 -2.59 -7.09
C VAL A 40 8.71 -2.71 -5.56
N ASP A 41 9.92 -2.70 -4.99
CA ASP A 41 10.12 -2.81 -3.53
C ASP A 41 9.52 -1.59 -2.81
N ILE A 42 9.53 -0.42 -3.46
CA ILE A 42 8.86 0.80 -2.97
C ILE A 42 7.36 0.56 -2.76
N VAL A 43 6.72 -0.26 -3.60
CA VAL A 43 5.28 -0.60 -3.47
C VAL A 43 5.03 -1.38 -2.19
N VAL A 44 5.89 -2.35 -1.90
CA VAL A 44 5.80 -3.18 -0.69
C VAL A 44 5.95 -2.30 0.55
N SER A 45 6.95 -1.41 0.57
CA SER A 45 7.17 -0.47 1.67
C SER A 45 6.00 0.51 1.85
N LEU A 46 5.44 1.04 0.76
CA LEU A 46 4.24 1.89 0.81
C LEU A 46 3.02 1.14 1.35
N ILE A 47 2.81 -0.11 0.92
CA ILE A 47 1.72 -0.95 1.44
C ILE A 47 1.92 -1.24 2.91
N ALA A 48 3.13 -1.45 3.41
CA ALA A 48 3.35 -1.69 4.84
C ALA A 48 3.04 -0.43 5.67
N LEU A 49 3.55 0.73 5.25
CA LEU A 49 3.62 1.93 6.08
C LEU A 49 2.44 2.91 5.91
N ALA A 50 1.76 2.94 4.76
CA ALA A 50 0.71 3.93 4.52
C ALA A 50 -0.57 3.63 5.35
N PRO A 51 -1.11 4.55 6.16
CA PRO A 51 -2.39 4.38 6.84
C PRO A 51 -3.51 3.94 5.89
N PRO A 52 -4.46 3.09 6.34
CA PRO A 52 -5.55 2.60 5.49
C PRO A 52 -6.49 3.71 4.97
N GLU A 53 -6.48 4.89 5.59
CA GLU A 53 -7.27 6.06 5.21
C GLU A 53 -6.66 6.82 4.03
N ASN A 54 -5.35 6.68 3.79
CA ASN A 54 -4.64 7.47 2.80
C ASN A 54 -4.75 6.85 1.39
N ASN A 55 -5.08 7.68 0.41
CA ASN A 55 -5.13 7.26 -1.01
C ASN A 55 -3.77 7.48 -1.68
N ILE A 56 -2.83 6.56 -1.41
CA ILE A 56 -1.51 6.55 -2.05
C ILE A 56 -1.48 5.49 -3.16
N TYR A 57 -0.98 5.88 -4.32
CA TYR A 57 -0.83 5.01 -5.48
C TYR A 57 0.61 4.95 -5.93
N PHE A 58 1.02 3.79 -6.43
CA PHE A 58 2.27 3.63 -7.17
C PHE A 58 1.98 3.40 -8.64
N MET A 59 2.51 4.24 -9.52
CA MET A 59 2.48 4.08 -10.96
C MET A 59 3.81 3.50 -11.43
N LYS A 60 3.77 2.25 -11.90
CA LYS A 60 4.87 1.67 -12.66
C LYS A 60 4.70 2.08 -14.13
N PRO A 61 5.57 2.94 -14.68
CA PRO A 61 5.47 3.29 -16.08
C PRO A 61 5.66 2.05 -16.95
N GLY A 62 4.98 2.07 -18.10
CA GLY A 62 5.11 1.03 -19.09
C GLY A 62 6.51 0.99 -19.70
N LYS A 63 6.84 -0.13 -20.34
CA LYS A 63 8.04 -0.26 -21.18
C LYS A 63 7.60 -0.66 -22.57
N VAL A 64 7.83 0.16 -23.59
CA VAL A 64 7.56 -0.10 -25.03
C VAL A 64 6.20 -0.77 -25.32
N LYS A 65 6.09 -2.09 -25.12
CA LYS A 65 4.89 -2.91 -25.34
C LYS A 65 4.10 -3.26 -24.06
N VAL A 66 4.56 -2.84 -22.89
CA VAL A 66 3.91 -3.08 -21.60
C VAL A 66 3.26 -1.77 -21.16
N GLU A 67 1.96 -1.82 -20.88
CA GLU A 67 1.21 -0.67 -20.36
C GLU A 67 1.67 -0.27 -18.96
N ALA A 68 1.45 1.02 -18.63
CA ALA A 68 1.66 1.49 -17.26
C ALA A 68 0.67 0.82 -16.32
N LYS A 69 1.13 0.47 -15.11
CA LYS A 69 0.30 -0.16 -14.08
C LYS A 69 0.21 0.72 -12.86
N LEU A 70 -0.99 0.83 -12.30
CA LEU A 70 -1.27 1.59 -11.08
C LEU A 70 -1.62 0.62 -9.94
N PHE A 71 -0.96 0.79 -8.80
CA PHE A 71 -1.12 -0.04 -7.61
C PHE A 71 -1.65 0.84 -6.47
N SER A 72 -2.76 0.44 -5.84
CA SER A 72 -3.36 1.17 -4.71
C SER A 72 -2.90 0.55 -3.39
N THR A 73 -2.26 1.33 -2.52
CA THR A 73 -1.83 0.84 -1.20
C THR A 73 -3.01 0.34 -0.37
N ARG A 74 -4.12 1.09 -0.37
CA ARG A 74 -5.36 0.74 0.32
C ARG A 74 -5.96 -0.58 -0.15
N LYS A 75 -6.00 -0.82 -1.47
CA LYS A 75 -6.49 -2.09 -2.02
C LYS A 75 -5.67 -3.26 -1.51
N TYR A 76 -4.34 -3.18 -1.63
CA TYR A 76 -3.45 -4.26 -1.21
C TYR A 76 -3.44 -4.46 0.30
N LYS A 77 -3.53 -3.40 1.10
CA LYS A 77 -3.70 -3.53 2.56
C LYS A 77 -4.94 -4.34 2.94
N LYS A 78 -6.06 -4.12 2.25
CA LYS A 78 -7.31 -4.87 2.49
C LYS A 78 -7.20 -6.34 2.05
N GLU A 79 -6.54 -6.62 0.93
CA GLU A 79 -6.31 -7.99 0.45
C GLU A 79 -5.32 -8.75 1.36
N LEU A 80 -4.35 -8.05 1.95
CA LEU A 80 -3.31 -8.62 2.82
C LEU A 80 -3.70 -8.66 4.30
N SER A 81 -4.81 -8.02 4.71
CA SER A 81 -5.27 -8.12 6.08
C SER A 81 -5.81 -9.53 6.33
N PHE A 82 -5.07 -10.32 7.11
CA PHE A 82 -5.56 -11.61 7.61
C PHE A 82 -6.84 -11.36 8.42
N PRO A 83 -7.89 -12.19 8.27
CA PRO A 83 -9.06 -12.08 9.10
C PRO A 83 -8.66 -12.31 10.57
N SER A 84 -8.79 -11.27 11.40
CA SER A 84 -8.51 -11.31 12.83
C SER A 84 -9.46 -12.20 13.63
N HIS A 85 -10.47 -12.78 12.98
CA HIS A 85 -11.32 -13.83 13.53
C HIS A 85 -11.59 -14.90 12.47
N LEU A 86 -10.68 -15.88 12.36
CA LEU A 86 -11.14 -17.23 12.09
C LEU A 86 -11.73 -17.75 13.41
N PRO A 87 -13.00 -18.17 13.47
CA PRO A 87 -13.48 -18.91 14.63
C PRO A 87 -12.57 -20.13 14.79
N SER A 88 -12.00 -20.31 15.98
CA SER A 88 -11.20 -21.50 16.28
C SER A 88 -12.02 -22.75 15.88
N PRO A 89 -11.45 -23.71 15.12
CA PRO A 89 -12.14 -24.93 14.72
C PRO A 89 -12.65 -25.75 15.91
N ARG A 90 -12.17 -25.46 17.13
CA ARG A 90 -12.49 -26.20 18.35
C ARG A 90 -13.93 -26.04 18.84
N ASN A 91 -14.70 -25.06 18.39
CA ASN A 91 -16.03 -24.78 18.96
C ASN A 91 -17.21 -24.98 17.99
N GLN A 92 -17.01 -25.57 16.81
CA GLN A 92 -18.12 -25.93 15.92
C GLN A 92 -18.78 -27.27 16.27
N GLY A 93 -18.16 -28.09 17.13
CA GLY A 93 -18.67 -29.43 17.50
C GLY A 93 -19.66 -29.50 18.66
N LEU A 94 -20.01 -28.39 19.32
CA LEU A 94 -20.81 -28.41 20.57
C LEU A 94 -22.16 -27.69 20.50
N ARG A 95 -22.61 -27.24 19.32
CA ARG A 95 -23.91 -26.54 19.18
C ARG A 95 -25.09 -27.42 18.76
N HIS A 96 -24.91 -28.74 18.70
CA HIS A 96 -25.98 -29.67 18.32
C HIS A 96 -26.06 -30.85 19.30
N ASN A 97 -26.38 -30.62 20.57
CA ASN A 97 -27.02 -31.65 21.42
C ASN A 97 -27.42 -31.10 22.80
N THR A 98 -28.48 -30.29 22.85
CA THR A 98 -29.38 -30.22 24.01
C THR A 98 -30.72 -29.68 23.54
N SER A 99 -31.54 -30.52 22.88
CA SER A 99 -32.97 -30.26 22.77
C SER A 99 -33.77 -31.51 22.41
N TYR A 100 -33.55 -32.64 23.09
CA TYR A 100 -34.52 -33.74 23.16
C TYR A 100 -34.23 -34.60 24.40
N LEU A 101 -34.66 -34.13 25.58
CA LEU A 101 -35.23 -34.92 26.68
C LEU A 101 -36.09 -33.97 27.52
#